data_AF-A0A172ZBH8-F1
#
_entry.id   AF-A0A172ZBH8-F1
#
_cell.length_a   1.000
_cell.length_b   1.000
_cell.length_c   1.000
_cell.angle_alpha   90.00
_cell.angle_beta   90.00
_cell.angle_gamma   90.00
#
_symmetry.space_group_name_H-M   'P 1'
#
loop_
_entity.id
_entity.type
_entity.pdbx_description
1 polymer ?
#
loop_
_entity_poly.entity_id
_entity_poly.type
_entity_poly.pdbx_seq_one_letter_code
_entity_poly.pdbx_strand_id
1 'polypeptide(L)'
;MTHPTILSSARESYGEIAPEFVRYSEDLLFGEVWRREELSLRDRSMITVAALTAGGMVEQMPYHMRLAMQNGVQSYELVEAITHLAFYTGWPRAAAALTAAKQVLTQSDQPDPKEQK
;
A
#
# COMPACT_ATOMS: atom_id res chain seq x y z
N MET A 1 21.82 7.36 -7.04
CA MET A 1 20.47 7.61 -7.56
C MET A 1 19.59 7.96 -6.37
N THR A 2 18.87 9.08 -6.40
CA THR A 2 17.91 9.44 -5.34
C THR A 2 16.69 8.55 -5.48
N HIS A 3 16.58 7.55 -4.61
CA HIS A 3 15.38 6.73 -4.54
C HIS A 3 14.21 7.58 -4.02
N PRO A 4 12.97 7.38 -4.52
CA PRO A 4 11.80 8.04 -3.99
C PRO A 4 11.69 7.85 -2.47
N THR A 5 11.29 8.90 -1.75
CA THR A 5 11.03 8.80 -0.32
C THR A 5 9.72 8.04 -0.11
N ILE A 6 9.79 6.87 0.54
CA ILE A 6 8.61 6.15 1.00
C ILE A 6 8.27 6.69 2.40
N LEU A 7 7.12 7.34 2.55
CA LEU A 7 6.70 7.97 3.79
C LEU A 7 5.98 6.97 4.70
N SER A 8 6.62 6.57 5.80
CA SER A 8 5.98 5.75 6.84
C SER A 8 5.10 6.60 7.75
N SER A 9 3.87 6.18 8.04
CA SER A 9 3.03 6.79 9.07
C SER A 9 3.33 6.27 10.49
N ALA A 10 4.26 5.32 10.63
CA ALA A 10 4.51 4.64 11.90
C ALA A 10 4.92 5.61 13.01
N ARG A 11 5.77 6.60 12.71
CA ARG A 11 6.23 7.60 13.68
C ARG A 11 5.10 8.44 14.23
N GLU A 12 4.21 8.92 13.35
CA GLU A 12 3.04 9.71 13.74
C GLU A 12 2.03 8.87 14.53
N SER A 13 1.84 7.60 14.12
CA SER A 13 0.83 6.73 14.73
C SER A 13 1.26 6.09 16.05
N TYR A 14 2.55 5.78 16.20
CA TYR A 14 3.05 4.90 17.27
C TYR A 14 4.30 5.40 18.00
N GLY A 15 4.81 6.59 17.67
CA GLY A 15 6.07 7.11 18.21
C GLY A 15 6.13 7.17 19.74
N GLU A 16 5.02 7.52 20.38
CA GLU A 16 4.94 7.63 21.85
C GLU A 16 4.87 6.27 22.56
N ILE A 17 4.29 5.26 21.91
CA ILE A 17 3.94 3.98 22.56
C ILE A 17 4.83 2.81 22.13
N ALA A 18 5.46 2.89 20.96
CA ALA A 18 6.24 1.80 20.38
C ALA A 18 7.44 2.32 19.55
N PRO A 19 8.44 2.97 20.17
CA PRO A 19 9.56 3.59 19.45
C PRO A 19 10.39 2.60 18.63
N GLU A 20 10.60 1.37 19.11
CA GLU A 20 11.31 0.35 18.32
C GLU A 20 10.51 -0.12 17.11
N PHE A 21 9.18 -0.16 17.20
CA PHE A 21 8.34 -0.49 16.05
C PHE A 21 8.45 0.58 14.95
N VAL A 22 8.52 1.86 15.35
CA VAL A 22 8.80 2.97 14.44
C VAL A 22 10.17 2.79 13.79
N ARG A 23 11.20 2.51 14.58
CA ARG A 23 12.56 2.29 14.08
C ARG A 23 12.62 1.13 13.09
N TYR A 24 11.99 -0.01 13.39
CA TYR A 24 11.91 -1.14 12.47
C TYR A 24 11.19 -0.79 11.17
N SER A 25 10.13 0.03 11.25
CA SER A 25 9.38 0.45 10.08
C SER A 25 10.20 1.38 9.18
N GLU A 26 10.87 2.37 9.76
CA GLU A 26 11.62 3.38 9.02
C GLU A 26 12.97 2.87 8.53
N ASP A 27 13.76 2.24 9.40
CA ASP A 27 15.15 1.87 9.08
C ASP A 27 15.21 0.53 8.35
N LEU A 28 14.53 -0.51 8.88
CA LEU A 28 14.64 -1.86 8.33
C LEU A 28 13.67 -2.08 7.18
N LEU A 29 12.37 -1.84 7.38
CA LEU A 29 11.36 -2.11 6.37
C LEU A 29 11.53 -1.16 5.18
N PHE A 30 11.30 0.14 5.35
CA PHE A 30 11.35 1.11 4.25
C PHE A 30 12.78 1.61 3.93
N GLY A 31 13.69 1.57 4.90
CA GLY A 31 15.08 1.98 4.74
C GLY A 31 15.96 0.92 4.07
N GLU A 32 15.64 -0.37 4.21
CA GLU A 32 16.45 -1.46 3.65
C GLU A 32 15.62 -2.41 2.77
N VAL A 33 14.64 -3.14 3.33
CA VAL A 33 13.93 -4.23 2.63
C VAL A 33 13.24 -3.76 1.35
N TRP A 34 12.58 -2.59 1.38
CA TRP A 34 11.94 -2.02 0.20
C TRP A 34 12.92 -1.50 -0.85
N ARG A 35 14.19 -1.29 -0.50
CA ARG A 35 15.22 -0.71 -1.39
C ARG A 35 16.14 -1.74 -2.03
N ARG A 36 16.03 -3.00 -1.63
CA ARG A 36 16.77 -4.12 -2.22
C ARG A 36 16.52 -4.21 -3.74
N GLU A 37 17.61 -4.19 -4.51
CA GLU A 37 17.60 -3.98 -5.97
C GLU A 37 17.06 -5.17 -6.78
N GLU A 38 16.99 -6.36 -6.19
CA GLU A 38 16.60 -7.59 -6.89
C GLU A 38 15.12 -7.60 -7.30
N LEU A 39 14.31 -6.71 -6.73
CA LEU A 39 12.91 -6.53 -7.12
C LEU A 39 12.55 -5.04 -7.12
N SER A 40 11.93 -4.59 -8.21
CA SER A 40 11.55 -3.19 -8.39
C SER A 40 10.52 -2.74 -7.34
N LEU A 41 10.48 -1.44 -7.04
CA LEU A 41 9.46 -0.88 -6.16
C LEU A 41 8.03 -1.12 -6.67
N ARG A 42 7.85 -1.12 -8.00
CA ARG A 42 6.58 -1.44 -8.65
C ARG A 42 6.12 -2.85 -8.27
N ASP A 43 7.00 -3.83 -8.45
CA ASP A 43 6.67 -5.24 -8.22
C ASP A 43 6.55 -5.55 -6.72
N ARG A 44 7.39 -4.93 -5.87
CA ARG A 44 7.24 -5.00 -4.40
C ARG A 44 5.88 -4.49 -3.95
N SER A 45 5.42 -3.37 -4.51
CA SER A 45 4.10 -2.84 -4.22
C SER A 45 2.98 -3.79 -4.68
N MET A 46 3.08 -4.36 -5.89
CA MET A 46 2.10 -5.33 -6.39
C MET A 46 2.00 -6.56 -5.47
N ILE A 47 3.14 -7.14 -5.08
CA ILE A 47 3.18 -8.29 -4.17
C ILE A 47 2.63 -7.93 -2.80
N THR A 48 2.91 -6.73 -2.29
CA THR A 48 2.39 -6.28 -1.00
C THR A 48 0.87 -6.20 -1.03
N VAL A 49 0.27 -5.60 -2.06
CA VAL A 49 -1.20 -5.54 -2.22
C VAL A 49 -1.81 -6.94 -2.35
N ALA A 50 -1.14 -7.84 -3.09
CA ALA A 50 -1.57 -9.23 -3.20
C ALA A 50 -1.55 -9.95 -1.84
N ALA A 51 -0.48 -9.78 -1.05
CA ALA A 51 -0.34 -10.36 0.27
C ALA A 51 -1.38 -9.82 1.27
N LEU A 52 -1.66 -8.51 1.24
CA LEU A 52 -2.69 -7.89 2.07
C LEU A 52 -4.08 -8.42 1.72
N THR A 53 -4.38 -8.58 0.42
CA THR A 53 -5.62 -9.19 -0.07
C THR A 53 -5.74 -10.63 0.43
N ALA A 54 -4.70 -11.44 0.25
CA ALA A 54 -4.68 -12.83 0.68
C ALA A 54 -4.81 -13.00 2.20
N GLY A 55 -4.21 -12.10 2.97
CA GLY A 55 -4.30 -12.06 4.44
C GLY A 55 -5.59 -11.46 4.98
N GLY A 56 -6.41 -10.81 4.15
CA GLY A 56 -7.61 -10.08 4.58
C GLY A 56 -7.31 -8.79 5.36
N MET A 57 -6.12 -8.21 5.19
CA MET A 57 -5.64 -7.03 5.92
C MET A 57 -6.08 -5.73 5.23
N VAL A 58 -7.39 -5.58 5.06
CA VAL A 58 -7.97 -4.51 4.22
C VAL A 58 -7.73 -3.09 4.73
N GLU A 59 -7.54 -2.92 6.04
CA GLU A 59 -7.22 -1.62 6.66
C GLU A 59 -5.89 -1.03 6.17
N GLN A 60 -4.97 -1.87 5.69
CA GLN A 60 -3.67 -1.42 5.18
C GLN A 60 -3.72 -1.12 3.67
N MET A 61 -4.78 -1.53 2.97
CA MET A 61 -4.91 -1.37 1.52
C MET A 61 -4.85 0.09 1.08
N PRO A 62 -5.48 1.08 1.74
CA PRO A 62 -5.46 2.45 1.27
C PRO A 62 -4.06 3.03 1.11
N TYR A 63 -3.18 2.80 2.09
CA TYR A 63 -1.80 3.25 2.03
C TYR A 63 -1.02 2.51 0.93
N HIS A 64 -1.07 1.17 0.92
CA HIS A 64 -0.26 0.38 0.00
C HIS A 64 -0.72 0.46 -1.46
N MET A 65 -2.00 0.69 -1.73
CA MET A 65 -2.48 0.95 -3.09
C MET A 65 -2.01 2.31 -3.62
N ARG A 66 -2.04 3.37 -2.80
CA ARG A 66 -1.48 4.67 -3.21
C ARG A 66 0.01 4.57 -3.46
N LEU A 67 0.75 3.89 -2.59
CA LEU A 67 2.17 3.62 -2.78
C LEU A 67 2.44 2.78 -4.03
N ALA A 68 1.57 1.80 -4.35
CA ALA A 68 1.68 1.03 -5.59
C ALA A 68 1.54 1.91 -6.84
N MET A 69 0.55 2.81 -6.85
CA MET A 69 0.35 3.75 -7.96
C MET A 69 1.51 4.73 -8.09
N GLN A 70 2.02 5.27 -6.98
CA GLN A 70 3.22 6.11 -6.96
C GLN A 70 4.45 5.38 -7.50
N ASN A 71 4.56 4.07 -7.25
CA ASN A 71 5.63 3.21 -7.76
C ASN A 71 5.37 2.70 -9.19
N GLY A 72 4.32 3.17 -9.87
CA GLY A 72 4.06 2.90 -11.29
C GLY A 72 3.16 1.70 -11.59
N VAL A 73 2.48 1.13 -10.59
CA VAL A 73 1.41 0.15 -10.84
C VAL A 73 0.14 0.88 -11.27
N GLN A 74 -0.48 0.47 -12.38
CA GLN A 74 -1.73 1.10 -12.82
C GLN A 74 -2.91 0.62 -11.96
N SER A 75 -3.90 1.49 -11.76
CA SER A 75 -5.09 1.16 -10.96
C SER A 75 -5.83 -0.07 -11.48
N TYR A 76 -5.93 -0.22 -12.81
CA TYR A 76 -6.56 -1.39 -13.43
C TYR A 76 -5.76 -2.68 -13.18
N GLU A 77 -4.44 -2.62 -13.05
CA GLU A 77 -3.60 -3.79 -12.73
C GLU A 77 -3.85 -4.25 -11.29
N LEU A 78 -4.02 -3.32 -10.35
CA LEU A 78 -4.37 -3.63 -8.96
C LEU A 78 -5.75 -4.27 -8.86
N VAL A 79 -6.74 -3.71 -9.57
CA VAL A 79 -8.11 -4.25 -9.61
C VAL A 79 -8.12 -5.66 -10.21
N GLU A 80 -7.37 -5.88 -11.30
CA GLU A 80 -7.25 -7.20 -11.92
C GLU A 80 -6.56 -8.20 -10.99
N ALA A 81 -5.46 -7.82 -10.33
CA ALA A 81 -4.77 -8.68 -9.38
C ALA A 81 -5.69 -9.11 -8.22
N ILE A 82 -6.45 -8.19 -7.63
CA ILE A 82 -7.41 -8.50 -6.56
C ILE A 82 -8.52 -9.44 -7.08
N THR A 83 -9.01 -9.20 -8.29
CA THR A 83 -10.02 -10.04 -8.95
C THR A 83 -9.50 -11.45 -9.19
N HIS A 84 -8.27 -11.57 -9.69
CA HIS A 84 -7.60 -12.86 -9.90
C HIS A 84 -7.38 -13.61 -8.58
N LEU A 85 -7.05 -12.89 -7.51
CA LEU A 85 -6.87 -13.48 -6.17
C LEU A 85 -8.16 -14.03 -5.58
N ALA A 86 -9.35 -13.67 -6.09
CA ALA A 86 -10.60 -14.28 -5.64
C ALA A 86 -10.61 -15.81 -5.82
N PHE A 87 -9.94 -16.31 -6.86
CA PHE A 87 -9.81 -17.74 -7.15
C PHE A 87 -8.87 -18.48 -6.19
N TYR A 88 -7.89 -17.79 -5.61
CA TYR A 88 -6.86 -18.38 -4.73
C TYR A 88 -7.09 -18.12 -3.24
N THR A 89 -7.79 -17.04 -2.93
CA THR A 89 -7.92 -16.53 -1.55
C THR A 89 -9.37 -16.49 -1.08
N GLY A 90 -10.32 -16.74 -1.99
CA GLY A 90 -11.76 -16.78 -1.73
C GLY A 90 -12.46 -15.44 -1.96
N TRP A 91 -13.70 -15.52 -2.43
CA TRP A 91 -14.53 -14.36 -2.76
C TRP A 91 -14.66 -13.31 -1.64
N PRO A 92 -14.84 -13.67 -0.35
CA PRO A 92 -14.98 -12.69 0.72
C PRO A 92 -13.76 -11.78 0.87
N ARG A 93 -12.54 -12.32 0.74
CA ARG A 93 -11.30 -11.53 0.85
C ARG A 93 -11.15 -10.57 -0.32
N ALA A 94 -11.37 -11.07 -1.54
CA ALA A 94 -11.32 -10.25 -2.74
C ALA A 94 -12.39 -9.14 -2.73
N ALA A 95 -13.62 -9.43 -2.33
CA ALA A 95 -14.70 -8.44 -2.24
C ALA A 95 -14.39 -7.33 -1.21
N ALA A 96 -13.85 -7.69 -0.05
CA ALA A 96 -13.42 -6.72 0.96
C ALA A 96 -12.27 -5.84 0.45
N ALA A 97 -11.28 -6.44 -0.21
CA ALA A 97 -10.17 -5.72 -0.84
C ALA A 97 -10.64 -4.78 -1.96
N LEU A 98 -11.57 -5.21 -2.83
CA LEU A 98 -12.18 -4.36 -3.87
C LEU A 98 -12.98 -3.20 -3.28
N THR A 99 -13.63 -3.41 -2.12
CA THR A 99 -14.34 -2.34 -1.42
C THR A 99 -13.38 -1.27 -0.93
N ALA A 100 -12.25 -1.66 -0.33
CA ALA A 100 -11.18 -0.74 0.06
C ALA A 100 -10.55 -0.05 -1.17
N ALA A 101 -10.31 -0.81 -2.25
CA ALA A 101 -9.80 -0.27 -3.51
C ALA A 101 -10.71 0.80 -4.09
N LYS A 102 -12.03 0.57 -4.09
CA LYS A 102 -13.02 1.55 -4.55
C LYS A 102 -12.86 2.87 -3.81
N GLN A 103 -12.73 2.85 -2.48
CA GLN A 103 -12.57 4.07 -1.67
C GLN A 103 -11.36 4.89 -2.12
N VAL A 104 -10.21 4.26 -2.33
CA VAL A 104 -8.98 4.91 -2.78
C VAL A 104 -9.15 5.53 -4.16
N LEU A 105 -9.72 4.77 -5.10
CA LEU A 105 -9.86 5.19 -6.49
C LEU A 105 -10.89 6.31 -6.66
N THR A 106 -11.95 6.32 -5.85
CA THR A 106 -12.98 7.37 -5.92
C THR A 106 -12.64 8.63 -5.11
N GLN A 107 -11.78 8.53 -4.08
CA GLN A 107 -11.32 9.70 -3.31
C GLN A 107 -10.30 10.54 -4.08
N SER A 108 -9.64 9.97 -5.08
CA SER A 108 -8.63 10.64 -5.90
C SER A 108 -9.23 11.72 -6.85
N ASP A 109 -10.57 11.76 -6.98
CA ASP A 109 -11.32 12.77 -7.75
C ASP A 109 -11.84 13.95 -6.91
N GLN A 110 -11.51 14.02 -5.61
CA GLN A 110 -11.84 15.16 -4.76
C GLN A 110 -10.58 16.02 -4.53
N PRO A 111 -10.60 17.33 -4.82
CA PRO A 111 -9.46 18.21 -4.55
C PRO A 111 -9.13 18.23 -3.06
N ASP A 112 -7.84 18.34 -2.74
CA ASP A 112 -7.33 18.41 -1.36
C ASP A 112 -8.04 19.57 -0.62
N PRO A 113 -8.61 19.37 0.59
CA PRO A 113 -9.21 20.44 1.38
C PRO A 113 -8.26 21.61 1.66
N LYS A 114 -6.95 21.43 1.47
CA LYS A 114 -5.93 22.49 1.58
C LYS A 114 -5.84 23.41 0.36
N GLU A 115 -6.41 23.04 -0.77
CA GLU A 115 -6.42 23.87 -2.00
C GLU A 115 -7.68 24.77 -2.12
N GLN A 116 -8.60 24.69 -1.15
CA GLN A 116 -9.81 25.53 -1.07
C GLN A 116 -9.68 26.72 -0.12
N LYS A 117 -8.44 27.14 0.19
CA LYS A 117 -8.17 28.35 0.99
C LYS A 117 -7.24 29.31 0.28
#